data_AF-A0AB34A9N1-F1
#
_entry.id   AF-A0AB34A9N1-F1
#
_cell.length_a   1.000
_cell.length_b   1.000
_cell.length_c   1.000
_cell.angle_alpha   90.00
_cell.angle_beta   90.00
_cell.angle_gamma   90.00
#
_symmetry.space_group_name_H-M   'P 1'
#
loop_
_entity.id
_entity.type
_entity.pdbx_description
1 polymer ?
#
loop_
_entity_poly.entity_id
_entity_poly.type
_entity_poly.pdbx_seq_one_letter_code
_entity_poly.pdbx_strand_id
1 'polypeptide(L)'
;MKVKILLKNYLQMFFQNYLYLTILFTIIVFGLTADPLLQIGSIKKYNLLVLGMFFLSLFSTMNLYYNDSRQNKYLKQKVNSYWADALSQFLMALIVNVFSGILVFVFSLILSQNLLLDVVGIITLISVGMLGSAIATLFKTQWYNHPSLGQVGILVFIYLALSGSVISMLDYVEWLLPPLSKIIVTLQKNGSIQQLLPITGQVILYALVLYGISVFCYKNSKKFK
;
A
#
# COMPACT_ATOMS: atom_id res chain seq x y z
N MET A 1 3.74 14.51 21.72
CA MET A 1 2.47 15.28 21.54
C MET A 1 2.18 15.66 20.08
N LYS A 2 3.14 16.25 19.34
CA LYS A 2 2.96 16.66 17.94
C LYS A 2 2.51 15.52 16.98
N VAL A 3 3.20 14.38 17.02
CA VAL A 3 2.86 13.18 16.22
C VAL A 3 1.45 12.68 16.52
N LYS A 4 1.04 12.63 17.80
CA LYS A 4 -0.29 12.17 18.21
C LYS A 4 -1.41 13.03 17.60
N ILE A 5 -1.24 14.35 17.60
CA ILE A 5 -2.23 15.29 17.05
C ILE A 5 -2.34 15.12 15.53
N LEU A 6 -1.19 15.06 14.84
CA LEU A 6 -1.13 14.87 13.39
C LEU A 6 -1.70 13.50 12.98
N LEU A 7 -1.31 12.43 13.65
CA LEU A 7 -1.79 11.07 13.38
C LEU A 7 -3.31 10.98 13.55
N LYS A 8 -3.87 11.52 14.63
CA LYS A 8 -5.33 11.56 14.84
C LYS A 8 -6.03 12.24 13.67
N ASN A 9 -5.50 13.38 13.23
CA ASN A 9 -6.06 14.14 12.14
C ASN A 9 -5.94 13.40 10.79
N TYR A 10 -4.80 12.77 10.51
CA TYR A 10 -4.63 11.94 9.31
C TYR A 10 -5.59 10.75 9.29
N LEU A 11 -5.77 10.05 10.41
CA LEU A 11 -6.75 8.98 10.51
C LEU A 11 -8.17 9.51 10.24
N GLN A 12 -8.57 10.62 10.87
CA GLN A 12 -9.88 11.22 10.63
C GLN A 12 -10.11 11.54 9.15
N MET A 13 -9.14 12.18 8.48
CA MET A 13 -9.21 12.49 7.05
C MET A 13 -9.24 11.25 6.16
N PHE A 14 -8.55 10.19 6.57
CA PHE A 14 -8.51 8.93 5.84
C PHE A 14 -9.89 8.27 5.78
N PHE A 15 -10.66 8.34 6.88
CA PHE A 15 -12.00 7.76 6.98
C PHE A 15 -13.14 8.69 6.53
N GLN A 16 -12.88 9.99 6.35
CA GLN A 16 -13.93 11.00 6.18
C GLN A 16 -14.82 10.83 4.94
N ASN A 17 -14.26 10.41 3.80
CA ASN A 17 -14.99 10.37 2.52
C ASN A 17 -15.56 8.98 2.19
N TYR A 18 -15.54 8.04 3.13
CA TYR A 18 -15.94 6.62 2.98
C TYR A 18 -15.23 5.82 1.88
N LEU A 19 -14.46 6.42 0.96
CA LEU A 19 -13.79 5.76 -0.16
C LEU A 19 -12.98 4.53 0.28
N TYR A 20 -12.15 4.68 1.31
CA TYR A 20 -11.41 3.56 1.88
C TYR A 20 -12.34 2.44 2.36
N LEU A 21 -13.38 2.79 3.11
CA LEU A 21 -14.34 1.83 3.66
C LEU A 21 -15.12 1.12 2.55
N THR A 22 -15.52 1.84 1.50
CA THR A 22 -16.26 1.29 0.36
C THR A 22 -15.39 0.32 -0.45
N ILE A 23 -14.13 0.67 -0.74
CA ILE A 23 -13.22 -0.23 -1.47
C ILE A 23 -12.90 -1.45 -0.59
N LEU A 24 -12.60 -1.26 0.69
CA LEU A 24 -12.34 -2.35 1.63
C LEU A 24 -13.54 -3.30 1.71
N PHE A 25 -14.75 -2.76 1.87
CA PHE A 25 -15.99 -3.55 1.88
C PHE A 25 -16.18 -4.33 0.58
N THR A 26 -15.92 -3.70 -0.56
CA THR A 26 -16.00 -4.37 -1.87
C THR A 26 -15.04 -5.55 -1.96
N ILE A 27 -13.80 -5.39 -1.49
CA ILE A 27 -12.80 -6.46 -1.45
C ILE A 27 -13.22 -7.58 -0.49
N ILE A 28 -13.80 -7.24 0.66
CA ILE A 28 -14.32 -8.21 1.63
C ILE A 28 -15.48 -9.01 1.02
N VAL A 29 -16.44 -8.35 0.38
CA VAL A 29 -17.56 -9.01 -0.31
C VAL A 29 -17.03 -9.94 -1.40
N PHE A 30 -16.06 -9.49 -2.19
CA PHE A 30 -15.39 -10.34 -3.17
C PHE A 30 -14.72 -11.55 -2.49
N GLY A 31 -13.98 -11.35 -1.41
CA GLY A 31 -13.33 -12.43 -0.65
C GLY A 31 -14.30 -13.50 -0.16
N LEU A 32 -15.49 -13.11 0.29
CA LEU A 32 -16.54 -14.00 0.77
C LEU A 32 -17.28 -14.74 -0.36
N THR A 33 -17.46 -14.09 -1.52
CA THR A 33 -18.37 -14.57 -2.58
C THR A 33 -17.66 -15.15 -3.79
N ALA A 34 -16.35 -14.95 -3.95
CA ALA A 34 -15.60 -15.39 -5.12
C ALA A 34 -15.63 -16.91 -5.33
N ASP A 35 -15.51 -17.70 -4.26
CA ASP A 35 -15.55 -19.17 -4.36
C ASP A 35 -16.93 -19.68 -4.80
N PRO A 36 -18.05 -19.34 -4.13
CA PRO A 36 -19.36 -19.84 -4.51
C PRO A 36 -19.87 -19.29 -5.85
N LEU A 37 -19.51 -18.06 -6.23
CA LEU A 37 -20.02 -17.42 -7.44
C LEU A 37 -19.17 -17.68 -8.69
N LEU A 38 -17.84 -17.67 -8.56
CA LEU A 38 -16.92 -17.71 -9.70
C LEU A 38 -16.14 -19.04 -9.80
N GLN A 39 -16.31 -19.96 -8.84
CA GLN A 39 -15.58 -21.24 -8.77
C GLN A 39 -14.05 -21.05 -8.90
N ILE A 40 -13.53 -19.96 -8.34
CA ILE A 40 -12.11 -19.63 -8.39
C ILE A 40 -11.38 -20.40 -7.29
N GLY A 41 -10.28 -21.10 -7.62
CA GLY A 41 -9.46 -21.78 -6.62
C GLY A 41 -8.78 -20.82 -5.64
N SER A 42 -8.48 -21.29 -4.43
CA SER A 42 -7.94 -20.48 -3.32
C SER A 42 -6.70 -19.66 -3.68
N ILE A 43 -5.75 -20.22 -4.44
CA ILE A 43 -4.53 -19.53 -4.89
C ILE A 43 -4.86 -18.37 -5.83
N LYS A 44 -5.78 -18.57 -6.78
CA LYS A 44 -6.21 -17.52 -7.72
C LYS A 44 -6.97 -16.42 -6.99
N LYS A 45 -7.86 -16.78 -6.07
CA LYS A 45 -8.55 -15.82 -5.19
C LYS A 45 -7.55 -14.98 -4.40
N TYR A 46 -6.56 -15.63 -3.79
CA TYR A 46 -5.53 -14.94 -3.03
C TYR A 46 -4.71 -13.96 -3.89
N ASN A 47 -4.31 -14.35 -5.10
CA ASN A 47 -3.65 -13.44 -6.05
C ASN A 47 -4.49 -12.19 -6.38
N LEU A 48 -5.80 -12.36 -6.55
CA LEU A 48 -6.72 -11.24 -6.79
C LEU A 48 -6.87 -10.34 -5.55
N LEU A 49 -6.86 -10.92 -4.35
CA LEU A 49 -6.86 -10.15 -3.10
C LEU A 49 -5.55 -9.38 -2.90
N VAL A 50 -4.40 -9.94 -3.28
CA VAL A 50 -3.11 -9.23 -3.29
C VAL A 50 -3.18 -8.00 -4.20
N LEU A 51 -3.72 -8.15 -5.42
CA LEU A 51 -3.95 -7.00 -6.32
C LEU A 51 -4.95 -5.99 -5.73
N GLY A 52 -6.06 -6.48 -5.18
CA GLY A 52 -7.07 -5.63 -4.54
C GLY A 52 -6.48 -4.80 -3.39
N MET A 53 -5.65 -5.41 -2.55
CA MET A 53 -4.98 -4.76 -1.43
C MET A 53 -3.99 -3.68 -1.88
N PHE A 54 -3.24 -3.94 -2.96
CA PHE A 54 -2.38 -2.95 -3.59
C PHE A 54 -3.15 -1.70 -4.02
N PHE A 55 -4.23 -1.88 -4.78
CA PHE A 55 -5.05 -0.77 -5.28
C PHE A 55 -5.85 -0.06 -4.18
N LEU A 56 -6.39 -0.80 -3.21
CA LEU A 56 -7.03 -0.23 -2.02
C LEU A 56 -6.10 0.77 -1.35
N SER A 57 -4.87 0.35 -1.08
CA SER A 57 -3.89 1.16 -0.38
C SER A 57 -3.42 2.36 -1.21
N LEU A 58 -3.14 2.13 -2.49
CA LEU A 58 -2.74 3.19 -3.43
C LEU A 58 -3.82 4.28 -3.52
N PHE A 59 -5.06 3.93 -3.86
CA PHE A 59 -6.13 4.91 -4.06
C PHE A 59 -6.54 5.61 -2.78
N SER A 60 -6.62 4.89 -1.66
CA SER A 60 -6.96 5.50 -0.37
C SER A 60 -5.89 6.48 0.09
N THR A 61 -4.61 6.14 -0.14
CA THR A 61 -3.49 7.04 0.20
C THR A 61 -3.42 8.25 -0.74
N MET A 62 -3.71 8.09 -2.03
CA MET A 62 -3.84 9.22 -2.95
C MET A 62 -4.98 10.16 -2.54
N ASN A 63 -6.14 9.61 -2.17
CA ASN A 63 -7.28 10.38 -1.68
C ASN A 63 -6.93 11.13 -0.38
N LEU A 64 -6.15 10.51 0.51
CA LEU A 64 -5.63 11.21 1.69
C LEU A 64 -4.78 12.41 1.29
N TYR A 65 -3.81 12.25 0.38
CA TYR A 65 -2.95 13.36 -0.02
C TYR A 65 -3.69 14.48 -0.74
N TYR A 66 -4.73 14.13 -1.49
CA TYR A 66 -5.67 15.11 -2.04
C TYR A 66 -6.34 15.93 -0.93
N ASN A 67 -6.96 15.27 0.06
CA ASN A 67 -7.61 15.95 1.20
C ASN A 67 -6.62 16.78 2.01
N ASP A 68 -5.45 16.23 2.28
CA ASP A 68 -4.36 16.83 3.02
C ASP A 68 -3.82 18.12 2.37
N SER A 69 -3.76 18.16 1.04
CA SER A 69 -3.37 19.37 0.29
C SER A 69 -4.36 20.53 0.45
N ARG A 70 -5.64 20.23 0.70
CA ARG A 70 -6.73 21.21 0.80
C ARG A 70 -7.00 21.65 2.23
N GLN A 71 -7.01 20.73 3.18
CA GLN A 71 -7.57 20.96 4.52
C GLN A 71 -6.52 21.19 5.63
N ASN A 72 -5.28 20.71 5.46
CA ASN A 72 -4.31 20.62 6.56
C ASN A 72 -3.27 21.74 6.67
N LYS A 73 -3.37 22.78 5.84
CA LYS A 73 -2.36 23.85 5.79
C LYS A 73 -2.13 24.51 7.15
N TYR A 74 -3.20 24.92 7.83
CA TYR A 74 -3.13 25.61 9.13
C TYR A 74 -2.61 24.71 10.26
N LEU A 75 -3.03 23.45 10.31
CA LEU A 75 -2.60 22.52 11.36
C LEU A 75 -1.10 22.19 11.22
N LYS A 76 -0.62 22.01 9.99
CA LYS A 76 0.81 21.80 9.70
C LYS A 76 1.67 23.01 10.07
N GLN A 77 1.20 24.22 9.78
CA GLN A 77 1.86 25.46 10.20
C GLN A 77 1.94 25.56 11.72
N LYS A 78 0.86 25.23 12.45
CA LYS A 78 0.84 25.27 13.93
C LYS A 78 1.79 24.26 14.57
N VAL A 79 1.89 23.05 14.04
CA VAL A 79 2.79 22.01 14.58
C VAL A 79 4.27 22.32 14.25
N ASN A 80 4.50 22.93 13.10
CA ASN A 80 5.81 23.38 12.59
C ASN A 80 6.90 22.30 12.72
N SER A 81 6.60 21.09 12.24
CA SER A 81 7.56 19.98 12.27
C SER A 81 7.36 19.04 11.09
N TYR A 82 8.30 19.07 10.15
CA TYR A 82 8.31 18.19 8.98
C TYR A 82 8.43 16.71 9.35
N TRP A 83 9.32 16.39 10.29
CA TRP A 83 9.54 15.01 10.73
C TRP A 83 8.33 14.43 11.46
N ALA A 84 7.63 15.23 12.25
CA ALA A 84 6.37 14.79 12.87
C ALA A 84 5.28 14.55 11.82
N ASP A 85 5.22 15.38 10.78
CA ASP A 85 4.29 15.23 9.64
C ASP A 85 4.56 13.92 8.88
N ALA A 86 5.81 13.73 8.45
CA ALA A 86 6.25 12.52 7.75
C ALA A 86 6.06 11.26 8.59
N LEU A 87 6.40 11.27 9.88
CA LEU A 87 6.21 10.10 10.74
C LEU A 87 4.71 9.79 10.94
N SER A 88 3.86 10.81 11.03
CA SER A 88 2.41 10.61 11.20
C SER A 88 1.75 10.03 9.94
N GLN A 89 2.19 10.46 8.75
CA GLN A 89 1.76 9.88 7.46
C GLN A 89 2.16 8.40 7.38
N PHE A 90 3.38 8.06 7.77
CA PHE A 90 3.88 6.68 7.80
C PHE A 90 3.07 5.80 8.74
N LEU A 91 2.88 6.26 9.98
CA LEU A 91 2.14 5.50 11.01
C LEU A 91 0.69 5.27 10.60
N MET A 92 0.04 6.28 10.00
CA MET A 92 -1.31 6.12 9.47
C MET A 92 -1.34 5.03 8.40
N ALA A 93 -0.43 5.07 7.43
CA ALA A 93 -0.38 4.08 6.35
C ALA A 93 -0.14 2.67 6.92
N LEU A 94 0.77 2.54 7.89
CA LEU A 94 1.04 1.27 8.56
C LEU A 94 -0.21 0.73 9.27
N ILE A 95 -0.88 1.55 10.09
CA ILE A 95 -2.08 1.15 10.84
C ILE A 95 -3.19 0.68 9.89
N VAL A 96 -3.46 1.45 8.83
CA VAL A 96 -4.51 1.14 7.87
C VAL A 96 -4.19 -0.15 7.11
N ASN A 97 -2.96 -0.32 6.63
CA ASN A 97 -2.57 -1.52 5.87
C ASN A 97 -2.59 -2.77 6.75
N VAL A 98 -2.16 -2.67 8.02
CA VAL A 98 -2.28 -3.77 9.00
C VAL A 98 -3.75 -4.15 9.19
N PHE A 99 -4.61 -3.18 9.46
CA PHE A 99 -6.04 -3.42 9.67
C PHE A 99 -6.71 -4.01 8.43
N SER A 100 -6.44 -3.45 7.25
CA SER A 100 -6.97 -3.94 5.97
C SER A 100 -6.51 -5.36 5.68
N GLY A 101 -5.22 -5.65 5.82
CA GLY A 101 -4.65 -6.96 5.52
C GLY A 101 -5.26 -8.06 6.40
N ILE A 102 -5.42 -7.79 7.70
CA ILE A 102 -6.07 -8.72 8.63
C ILE A 102 -7.53 -8.95 8.23
N LEU A 103 -8.32 -7.89 8.01
CA LEU A 103 -9.73 -8.04 7.67
C LEU A 103 -9.92 -8.77 6.34
N VAL A 104 -9.21 -8.36 5.29
CA VAL A 104 -9.31 -8.99 3.97
C VAL A 104 -8.95 -10.47 4.06
N PHE A 105 -7.91 -10.84 4.81
CA PHE A 105 -7.53 -12.23 4.99
C PHE A 105 -8.61 -13.04 5.74
N VAL A 106 -9.05 -12.55 6.90
CA VAL A 106 -10.05 -13.24 7.73
C VAL A 106 -11.35 -13.46 6.97
N PHE A 107 -11.85 -12.43 6.28
CA PHE A 107 -13.09 -12.52 5.50
C PHE A 107 -12.92 -13.22 4.15
N SER A 108 -11.70 -13.51 3.70
CA SER A 108 -11.49 -14.32 2.50
C SER A 108 -11.76 -15.82 2.72
N LEU A 109 -11.84 -16.27 3.97
CA LEU A 109 -12.02 -17.68 4.35
C LEU A 109 -10.95 -18.62 3.76
N ILE A 110 -9.74 -18.11 3.47
CA ILE A 110 -8.58 -18.91 2.99
C ILE A 110 -7.81 -19.52 4.17
N LEU A 111 -8.40 -19.55 5.36
CA LEU A 111 -7.78 -20.05 6.58
C LEU A 111 -7.31 -21.49 6.38
N SER A 112 -6.04 -21.74 6.68
CA SER A 112 -5.44 -23.06 6.63
C SER A 112 -5.35 -23.67 8.04
N GLN A 113 -5.15 -24.98 8.14
CA GLN A 113 -4.89 -25.63 9.43
C GLN A 113 -3.53 -25.22 10.04
N ASN A 114 -2.69 -24.53 9.28
CA ASN A 114 -1.35 -24.13 9.70
C ASN A 114 -1.30 -22.62 9.92
N LEU A 115 -1.24 -22.20 11.19
CA LEU A 115 -1.14 -20.79 11.59
C LEU A 115 0.01 -20.04 10.89
N LEU A 116 1.12 -20.71 10.57
CA LEU A 116 2.24 -20.07 9.89
C LEU A 116 1.86 -19.65 8.47
N LEU A 117 1.11 -20.47 7.73
CA LEU A 117 0.64 -20.11 6.39
C LEU A 117 -0.29 -18.90 6.43
N ASP A 118 -1.16 -18.84 7.44
CA ASP A 118 -2.11 -17.73 7.61
C ASP A 118 -1.38 -16.43 7.94
N VAL A 119 -0.38 -16.50 8.83
CA VAL A 119 0.48 -15.35 9.16
C VAL A 119 1.24 -14.86 7.93
N VAL A 120 1.81 -15.76 7.13
CA VAL A 120 2.49 -15.38 5.88
C VAL A 120 1.50 -14.70 4.92
N GLY A 121 0.28 -15.22 4.82
CA GLY A 121 -0.78 -14.61 4.02
C GLY A 121 -1.09 -13.16 4.46
N ILE A 122 -1.33 -12.96 5.75
CA ILE A 122 -1.61 -11.64 6.32
C ILE A 122 -0.44 -10.68 6.08
N ILE A 123 0.80 -11.09 6.38
CA ILE A 123 1.98 -10.23 6.21
C ILE A 123 2.19 -9.87 4.73
N THR A 124 1.91 -10.79 3.81
CA THR A 124 2.00 -10.51 2.36
C THR A 124 0.97 -9.47 1.92
N LEU A 125 -0.28 -9.53 2.42
CA LEU A 125 -1.27 -8.50 2.13
C LEU A 125 -0.84 -7.13 2.69
N ILE A 126 -0.31 -7.12 3.92
CA ILE A 126 0.21 -5.90 4.55
C ILE A 126 1.38 -5.31 3.75
N SER A 127 2.34 -6.14 3.31
CA SER A 127 3.52 -5.68 2.57
C SER A 127 3.14 -5.05 1.23
N VAL A 128 2.19 -5.67 0.53
CA VAL A 128 1.69 -5.19 -0.75
C VAL A 128 0.86 -3.90 -0.57
N GLY A 129 0.07 -3.82 0.48
CA GLY A 129 -0.59 -2.57 0.87
C GLY A 129 0.43 -1.45 1.13
N MET A 130 1.47 -1.73 1.92
CA MET A 130 2.56 -0.78 2.18
C MET A 130 3.25 -0.30 0.90
N LEU A 131 3.47 -1.20 -0.07
CA LEU A 131 4.02 -0.84 -1.39
C LEU A 131 3.10 0.16 -2.13
N GLY A 132 1.79 -0.09 -2.17
CA GLY A 132 0.82 0.82 -2.78
C GLY A 132 0.81 2.20 -2.12
N SER A 133 0.80 2.24 -0.78
CA SER A 133 0.94 3.48 0.00
C SER A 133 2.25 4.22 -0.28
N ALA A 134 3.37 3.49 -0.40
CA ALA A 134 4.68 4.08 -0.64
C ALA A 134 4.79 4.74 -2.03
N ILE A 135 4.26 4.09 -3.07
CA ILE A 135 4.17 4.66 -4.42
C ILE A 135 3.31 5.93 -4.41
N ALA A 136 2.14 5.91 -3.77
CA ALA A 136 1.31 7.10 -3.62
C ALA A 136 2.03 8.23 -2.87
N THR A 137 2.85 7.89 -1.87
CA THR A 137 3.64 8.85 -1.09
C THR A 137 4.75 9.47 -1.93
N LEU A 138 5.45 8.67 -2.72
CA LEU A 138 6.54 9.12 -3.59
C LEU A 138 6.07 10.23 -4.53
N PHE A 139 4.86 10.10 -5.07
CA PHE A 139 4.27 11.03 -6.03
C PHE A 139 3.23 11.97 -5.44
N LYS A 140 3.24 12.20 -4.12
CA LYS A 140 2.31 13.17 -3.50
C LYS A 140 2.43 14.59 -4.08
N THR A 141 3.55 14.95 -4.73
CA THR A 141 3.74 16.16 -5.55
C THR A 141 2.59 16.44 -6.50
N GLN A 142 1.89 15.39 -6.97
CA GLN A 142 0.70 15.50 -7.82
C GLN A 142 -0.30 16.52 -7.27
N TRP A 143 -0.48 16.54 -5.95
CA TRP A 143 -1.50 17.36 -5.29
C TRP A 143 -0.96 18.69 -4.75
N TYR A 144 0.33 18.99 -4.97
CA TYR A 144 0.96 20.21 -4.49
C TYR A 144 1.46 21.09 -5.62
N ASN A 145 2.47 20.63 -6.37
CA ASN A 145 3.25 21.48 -7.28
C ASN A 145 3.31 20.96 -8.71
N HIS A 146 3.22 19.64 -8.92
CA HIS A 146 3.46 19.02 -10.23
C HIS A 146 2.42 17.93 -10.54
N PRO A 147 1.18 18.30 -10.93
CA PRO A 147 0.09 17.36 -11.13
C PRO A 147 0.36 16.35 -12.24
N SER A 148 0.86 16.79 -13.40
CA SER A 148 1.15 15.93 -14.55
C SER A 148 2.29 14.93 -14.26
N LEU A 149 3.41 15.42 -13.73
CA LEU A 149 4.56 14.56 -13.39
C LEU A 149 4.20 13.53 -12.31
N GLY A 150 3.39 13.91 -11.32
CA GLY A 150 2.92 12.99 -10.30
C GLY A 150 2.03 11.87 -10.87
N GLN A 151 1.08 12.21 -11.76
CA GLN A 151 0.22 11.20 -12.41
C GLN A 151 1.01 10.23 -13.30
N VAL A 152 1.90 10.76 -14.15
CA VAL A 152 2.74 9.93 -15.02
C VAL A 152 3.64 9.03 -14.18
N GLY A 153 4.25 9.56 -13.13
CA GLY A 153 5.11 8.80 -12.21
C GLY A 153 4.36 7.64 -11.55
N ILE A 154 3.13 7.87 -11.07
CA ILE A 154 2.29 6.81 -10.49
C ILE A 154 2.01 5.72 -11.52
N LEU A 155 1.64 6.07 -12.76
CA LEU A 155 1.38 5.10 -13.82
C LEU A 155 2.60 4.23 -14.12
N VAL A 156 3.78 4.85 -14.25
CA VAL A 156 5.04 4.13 -14.48
C VAL A 156 5.33 3.17 -13.33
N PHE A 157 5.21 3.60 -12.07
CA PHE A 157 5.49 2.74 -10.92
C PHE A 157 4.46 1.64 -10.70
N ILE A 158 3.18 1.87 -11.05
CA ILE A 158 2.16 0.81 -11.09
C ILE A 158 2.53 -0.22 -12.16
N TYR A 159 2.88 0.23 -13.36
CA TYR A 159 3.28 -0.66 -14.44
C TYR A 159 4.50 -1.50 -14.05
N LEU A 160 5.53 -0.88 -13.47
CA LEU A 160 6.72 -1.58 -12.97
C LEU A 160 6.37 -2.57 -11.86
N ALA A 161 5.48 -2.21 -10.92
CA ALA A 161 5.03 -3.13 -9.88
C ALA A 161 4.28 -4.35 -10.45
N LEU A 162 3.45 -4.16 -11.49
CA LEU A 162 2.60 -5.22 -12.06
C LEU A 162 3.28 -6.06 -13.15
N SER A 163 4.28 -5.54 -13.84
CA SER A 163 4.93 -6.21 -14.98
C SER A 163 6.41 -6.52 -14.76
N GLY A 164 7.01 -6.06 -13.65
CA GLY A 164 8.46 -6.08 -13.48
C GLY A 164 9.09 -7.47 -13.63
N SER A 165 8.42 -8.53 -13.20
CA SER A 165 8.92 -9.91 -13.31
C SER A 165 8.73 -10.56 -14.68
N VAL A 166 8.21 -9.83 -15.66
CA VAL A 166 8.08 -10.26 -17.05
C VAL A 166 9.13 -9.57 -17.93
N ILE A 167 9.75 -8.49 -17.43
CA ILE A 167 10.72 -7.69 -18.18
C ILE A 167 12.13 -8.11 -17.78
N SER A 168 12.82 -8.83 -18.67
CA SER A 168 14.16 -9.38 -18.41
C SER A 168 15.23 -8.34 -18.05
N MET A 169 15.06 -7.06 -18.43
CA MET A 169 15.95 -5.98 -18.00
C MET A 169 15.84 -5.66 -16.51
N LEU A 170 14.69 -5.94 -15.89
CA LEU A 170 14.45 -5.67 -14.46
C LEU A 170 14.97 -6.78 -13.56
N ASP A 171 15.30 -7.96 -14.09
CA ASP A 171 15.87 -9.11 -13.36
C ASP A 171 17.08 -8.72 -12.50
N TYR A 172 17.92 -7.80 -12.99
CA TYR A 172 19.11 -7.31 -12.29
C TYR A 172 18.81 -6.45 -11.05
N VAL A 173 17.63 -5.82 -11.00
CA VAL A 173 17.23 -4.90 -9.92
C VAL A 173 16.09 -5.50 -9.08
N GLU A 174 15.51 -6.63 -9.49
CA GLU A 174 14.43 -7.31 -8.79
C GLU A 174 14.73 -7.65 -7.32
N TRP A 175 16.00 -7.87 -6.98
CA TRP A 175 16.40 -8.13 -5.59
C TRP A 175 16.22 -6.91 -4.69
N LEU A 176 16.30 -5.69 -5.26
CA LEU A 176 16.13 -4.42 -4.55
C LEU A 176 14.73 -3.82 -4.73
N LEU A 177 14.10 -4.05 -5.88
CA LEU A 177 12.79 -3.54 -6.27
C LEU A 177 11.86 -4.70 -6.66
N PRO A 178 11.53 -5.63 -5.73
CA PRO A 178 10.68 -6.76 -6.06
C PRO A 178 9.34 -6.26 -6.58
N PRO A 179 8.99 -6.57 -7.85
CA PRO A 179 7.71 -6.19 -8.38
C PRO A 179 6.63 -7.04 -7.70
N LEU A 180 5.45 -6.47 -7.52
CA LEU A 180 4.26 -7.19 -7.05
C LEU A 180 3.98 -8.44 -7.91
N SER A 181 4.32 -8.37 -9.19
CA SER A 181 4.22 -9.50 -10.12
C SER A 181 5.03 -10.73 -9.68
N LYS A 182 6.14 -10.56 -8.94
CA LYS A 182 6.94 -11.67 -8.42
C LYS A 182 6.16 -12.50 -7.40
N ILE A 183 5.38 -11.85 -6.51
CA ILE A 183 4.48 -12.55 -5.57
C ILE A 183 3.48 -13.41 -6.35
N ILE A 184 2.84 -12.82 -7.37
CA ILE A 184 1.81 -13.49 -8.17
C ILE A 184 2.40 -14.68 -8.92
N VAL A 185 3.52 -14.49 -9.60
CA VAL A 185 4.19 -15.54 -10.39
C VAL A 185 4.70 -16.66 -9.48
N THR A 186 5.27 -16.35 -8.31
CA THR A 186 5.71 -17.38 -7.35
C THR A 186 4.55 -18.21 -6.83
N LEU A 187 3.42 -17.59 -6.49
CA LEU A 187 2.21 -18.30 -6.09
C LEU A 187 1.66 -19.22 -7.20
N GLN A 188 1.66 -18.73 -8.44
CA GLN A 188 1.19 -19.52 -9.58
C GLN A 188 2.11 -20.70 -9.91
N LYS A 189 3.43 -20.53 -9.81
CA LYS A 189 4.41 -21.58 -10.14
C LYS A 189 4.53 -22.65 -9.06
N ASN A 190 4.53 -22.25 -7.79
CA ASN A 190 4.92 -23.14 -6.70
C ASN A 190 3.75 -23.56 -5.80
N GLY A 191 2.57 -22.94 -5.95
CA GLY A 191 1.33 -23.35 -5.29
C GLY A 191 1.30 -23.23 -3.77
N SER A 192 2.33 -22.64 -3.13
CA SER A 192 2.44 -22.55 -1.67
C SER A 192 2.68 -21.13 -1.19
N ILE A 193 1.86 -20.69 -0.22
CA ILE A 193 1.94 -19.37 0.41
C ILE A 193 3.23 -19.21 1.23
N GLN A 194 3.77 -20.27 1.83
CA GLN A 194 5.01 -20.23 2.63
C GLN A 194 6.21 -19.64 1.86
N GLN A 195 6.26 -19.90 0.56
CA GLN A 195 7.36 -19.43 -0.28
C GLN A 195 7.31 -17.92 -0.56
N LEU A 196 6.24 -17.24 -0.16
CA LEU A 196 6.14 -15.79 -0.22
C LEU A 196 6.89 -15.07 0.89
N LEU A 197 7.26 -15.75 1.98
CA LEU A 197 7.92 -15.11 3.12
C LEU A 197 9.18 -14.29 2.72
N PRO A 198 10.15 -14.84 1.96
CA PRO A 198 11.33 -14.06 1.54
C PRO A 198 10.96 -12.86 0.65
N ILE A 199 10.02 -13.05 -0.28
CA ILE A 199 9.56 -12.01 -1.21
C ILE A 199 8.83 -10.90 -0.45
N THR A 200 8.03 -11.28 0.54
CA THR A 200 7.29 -10.36 1.42
C THR A 200 8.24 -9.46 2.20
N GLY A 201 9.32 -10.01 2.75
CA GLY A 201 10.36 -9.23 3.41
C GLY A 201 11.01 -8.21 2.47
N GLN A 202 11.34 -8.62 1.24
CA GLN A 202 11.89 -7.72 0.22
C GLN A 202 10.91 -6.60 -0.15
N VAL A 203 9.63 -6.89 -0.28
CA VAL A 203 8.59 -5.90 -0.63
C VAL A 203 8.41 -4.87 0.49
N ILE A 204 8.47 -5.29 1.76
CA ILE A 204 8.46 -4.36 2.90
C ILE A 204 9.68 -3.44 2.84
N LEU A 205 10.88 -4.00 2.65
CA LEU A 205 12.11 -3.20 2.54
C LEU A 205 12.02 -2.20 1.39
N TYR A 206 11.51 -2.63 0.24
CA TYR A 206 11.32 -1.74 -0.90
C TYR A 206 10.32 -0.62 -0.62
N ALA A 207 9.17 -0.92 -0.02
CA ALA A 207 8.21 0.09 0.42
C ALA A 207 8.83 1.11 1.39
N LEU A 208 9.69 0.65 2.31
CA LEU A 208 10.43 1.55 3.22
C LEU A 208 11.43 2.43 2.49
N VAL A 209 12.15 1.90 1.49
CA VAL A 209 13.08 2.67 0.65
C VAL A 209 12.33 3.75 -0.12
N LEU A 210 11.22 3.42 -0.78
CA LEU A 210 10.38 4.39 -1.48
C LEU A 210 9.86 5.48 -0.53
N TYR A 211 9.41 5.07 0.65
CA TYR A 211 8.98 6.00 1.68
C TYR A 211 10.12 6.92 2.10
N GLY A 212 11.32 6.39 2.35
CA GLY A 212 12.52 7.15 2.68
C GLY A 212 12.86 8.18 1.61
N ILE A 213 12.95 7.75 0.34
CA ILE A 213 13.20 8.64 -0.81
C ILE A 213 12.18 9.78 -0.82
N SER A 214 10.89 9.46 -0.67
CA SER A 214 9.85 10.48 -0.61
C SER A 214 10.13 11.50 0.51
N VAL A 215 10.39 11.04 1.74
CA VAL A 215 10.62 11.91 2.89
C VAL A 215 11.82 12.83 2.67
N PHE A 216 12.89 12.35 2.03
CA PHE A 216 14.05 13.20 1.72
C PHE A 216 13.76 14.20 0.58
N CYS A 217 13.10 13.79 -0.50
CA CYS A 217 12.74 14.67 -1.60
C CYS A 217 11.83 15.84 -1.14
N TYR A 218 10.86 15.56 -0.27
CA TYR A 218 9.91 16.58 0.20
C TYR A 218 10.43 17.47 1.34
N LYS A 219 11.53 17.09 2.01
CA LYS A 219 12.13 17.89 3.08
C LYS A 219 12.58 19.27 2.59
N ASN A 220 13.19 19.31 1.40
CA ASN A 220 13.78 20.53 0.83
C ASN A 220 12.73 21.42 0.14
N SER A 221 11.65 20.82 -0.37
CA SER A 221 10.56 21.55 -1.06
C SER A 221 9.60 22.28 -0.09
N LYS A 222 9.52 21.83 1.17
CA LYS A 222 8.66 22.42 2.23
C LYS A 222 9.37 23.47 3.11
N LYS A 223 10.39 24.18 2.62
CA LYS A 223 10.81 25.42 3.30
C LYS A 223 9.62 26.38 3.27
N PHE A 224 8.94 26.47 4.42
CA PHE A 224 7.65 27.09 4.66
C PHE A 224 7.43 28.35 3.80
N LYS A 225 6.48 28.23 2.85
CA LYS A 225 5.70 29.36 2.33
C LYS A 225 4.30 29.24 2.91
#